data_AF-A0A7W4K3W4-F1
#
_entry.id   AF-A0A7W4K3W4-F1
#
_cell.length_a   1.000
_cell.length_b   1.000
_cell.length_c   1.000
_cell.angle_alpha   90.00
_cell.angle_beta   90.00
_cell.angle_gamma   90.00
#
_symmetry.space_group_name_H-M   'P 1'
#
loop_
_entity.id
_entity.type
_entity.pdbx_description
1 polymer ?
#
loop_
_entity_poly.entity_id
_entity_poly.type
_entity_poly.pdbx_seq_one_letter_code
_entity_poly.pdbx_strand_id
1 'polypeptide(L)'
;MASMNVSVPDPMRDWVQRRIDSGQYASVSDYVRDLIRRDQTQAEERQALVEALVQGERSGVSKRTIPDILAAMKTAHDATDA
;
A
#
# COMPACT_ATOMS: atom_id res chain seq x y z
N MET A 1 -23.44 12.58 -0.23
CA MET A 1 -22.59 11.62 0.49
C MET A 1 -23.48 10.69 1.30
N ALA A 2 -23.14 9.40 1.36
CA ALA A 2 -23.79 8.49 2.30
C ALA A 2 -23.38 8.85 3.74
N SER A 3 -24.30 8.74 4.69
CA SER A 3 -24.03 8.98 6.11
C SER A 3 -23.75 7.65 6.81
N MET A 4 -22.75 7.64 7.68
CA MET A 4 -22.40 6.49 8.53
C MET A 4 -22.21 6.97 9.97
N ASN A 5 -22.95 6.38 10.90
CA ASN A 5 -22.84 6.68 12.33
C ASN A 5 -22.00 5.61 13.01
N VAL A 6 -20.98 6.02 13.76
CA VAL A 6 -20.08 5.13 14.50
C VAL A 6 -19.97 5.63 15.92
N SER A 7 -20.22 4.75 16.90
CA SER A 7 -19.96 5.03 18.30
C SER A 7 -18.53 4.64 18.65
N VAL A 8 -17.81 5.53 19.33
CA VAL A 8 -16.44 5.29 19.78
C VAL A 8 -16.30 5.67 21.25
N PRO A 9 -15.38 5.03 21.99
CA PRO A 9 -15.05 5.45 23.35
C PRO A 9 -14.55 6.89 23.41
N ASP A 10 -14.74 7.54 24.56
CA ASP A 10 -14.32 8.93 24.77
C ASP A 10 -12.84 9.20 24.46
N PRO A 11 -11.87 8.32 24.83
CA PRO A 11 -10.47 8.52 24.46
C PRO A 11 -10.23 8.60 22.94
N MET A 12 -11.00 7.86 22.14
CA MET A 12 -10.91 7.91 20.69
C MET A 12 -11.54 9.20 20.14
N ARG A 13 -12.67 9.63 20.70
CA ARG A 13 -13.29 10.91 20.36
C ARG A 13 -12.32 12.06 20.60
N ASP A 14 -11.69 12.11 21.77
CA ASP A 14 -10.75 13.16 22.15
C ASP A 14 -9.51 13.15 21.25
N TRP A 15 -9.04 11.96 20.86
CA TRP A 15 -7.96 11.83 19.89
C TRP A 15 -8.32 12.49 18.56
N VAL A 16 -9.48 12.17 18.00
CA VAL A 16 -9.94 12.75 16.72
C VAL A 16 -10.13 14.26 16.85
N GLN A 17 -10.71 14.72 17.96
CA GLN A 17 -10.93 16.15 18.20
C GLN A 17 -9.61 16.94 18.20
N ARG A 18 -8.56 16.44 18.86
CA ARG A 18 -7.23 17.09 18.84
C ARG A 18 -6.65 17.21 17.42
N ARG A 19 -6.93 16.26 16.52
CA ARG A 19 -6.49 16.33 15.12
C ARG A 19 -7.22 17.46 14.37
N ILE A 20 -8.49 17.67 14.68
CA ILE A 20 -9.29 18.77 14.11
C ILE A 20 -8.82 20.11 14.68
N ASP A 21 -8.68 20.21 16.00
CA ASP A 21 -8.26 21.44 16.68
C ASP A 21 -6.86 21.90 16.25
N SER A 22 -5.98 20.95 15.91
CA SER A 22 -4.66 21.25 15.34
C SER A 22 -4.69 21.80 13.91
N GLY A 23 -5.86 21.85 13.27
CA GLY A 23 -6.04 22.28 11.88
C GLY A 23 -5.63 21.24 10.82
N GLN A 24 -5.21 20.04 11.22
CA GLN A 24 -4.83 18.98 10.28
C GLN A 24 -6.02 18.44 9.47
N TYR A 25 -7.22 18.51 10.04
CA TYR A 25 -8.46 18.07 9.40
C TYR A 25 -9.57 19.07 9.69
N ALA A 26 -10.44 19.32 8.70
CA ALA A 26 -11.54 20.28 8.85
C ALA A 26 -12.76 19.69 9.60
N SER A 27 -12.88 18.36 9.67
CA SER A 27 -13.96 17.68 10.40
C SER A 27 -13.60 16.23 10.77
N VAL A 28 -14.39 15.62 11.65
CA VAL A 28 -14.32 14.18 11.97
C VAL A 28 -14.47 13.34 10.70
N SER A 29 -15.44 13.69 9.86
CA SER A 29 -15.71 12.97 8.62
C SER A 29 -14.53 13.04 7.64
N ASP A 30 -13.77 14.14 7.63
CA ASP A 30 -12.55 14.26 6.82
C ASP A 30 -11.45 13.34 7.33
N TYR A 31 -11.24 13.33 8.65
CA TYR A 31 -10.28 12.42 9.28
C TYR A 31 -10.61 10.95 9.00
N VAL A 32 -11.88 10.55 9.17
CA VAL A 32 -12.31 9.17 8.92
C VAL A 32 -12.17 8.79 7.45
N ARG A 33 -12.54 9.68 6.51
CA ARG A 33 -12.35 9.42 5.07
C ARG A 33 -10.89 9.24 4.69
N ASP A 34 -9.99 10.02 5.30
CA ASP A 34 -8.55 9.86 5.09
C ASP A 34 -8.03 8.53 5.65
N LEU A 35 -8.47 8.13 6.85
CA LEU A 35 -8.13 6.82 7.41
C LEU A 35 -8.58 5.67 6.53
N ILE A 36 -9.82 5.71 6.02
CA ILE A 36 -10.35 4.69 5.11
C ILE A 36 -9.50 4.62 3.83
N ARG A 37 -9.09 5.76 3.27
CA ARG A 37 -8.24 5.77 2.08
C ARG A 37 -6.88 5.12 2.35
N ARG A 38 -6.25 5.44 3.49
CA ARG A 38 -4.97 4.84 3.88
C ARG A 38 -5.08 3.34 4.14
N ASP A 39 -6.21 2.89 4.69
CA ASP A 39 -6.51 1.47 4.88
C ASP A 39 -6.65 0.76 3.52
N GLN A 40 -7.41 1.34 2.59
CA GLN A 40 -7.56 0.82 1.22
C GLN A 40 -6.21 0.71 0.52
N THR A 41 -5.39 1.76 0.54
CA THR A 41 -4.06 1.73 -0.09
C THR A 41 -3.17 0.65 0.51
N GLN A 42 -3.13 0.51 1.84
CA GLN A 42 -2.35 -0.56 2.48
C GLN A 42 -2.86 -1.96 2.13
N ALA A 43 -4.17 -2.13 2.03
CA ALA A 43 -4.77 -3.40 1.62
C ALA A 43 -4.41 -3.75 0.17
N GLU A 44 -4.45 -2.78 -0.74
CA GLU A 44 -4.06 -2.94 -2.15
C GLU A 44 -2.58 -3.28 -2.29
N GLU A 45 -1.69 -2.54 -1.60
CA GLU A 45 -0.25 -2.81 -1.60
C GLU A 45 0.08 -4.20 -1.07
N ARG A 46 -0.57 -4.61 0.03
CA ARG A 46 -0.44 -5.95 0.59
C ARG A 46 -0.91 -7.01 -0.41
N GLN A 47 -2.04 -6.77 -1.06
CA GLN A 47 -2.58 -7.72 -2.04
C GLN A 47 -1.62 -7.88 -3.24
N ALA A 48 -1.10 -6.78 -3.77
CA ALA A 48 -0.13 -6.81 -4.86
C ALA A 48 1.15 -7.57 -4.48
N LEU A 49 1.65 -7.38 -3.26
CA LEU A 49 2.81 -8.13 -2.76
C LEU A 49 2.51 -9.64 -2.67
N VAL A 50 1.36 -10.02 -2.08
CA VAL A 50 0.96 -11.42 -1.96
C VAL A 50 0.82 -12.06 -3.34
N GLU A 51 0.21 -11.37 -4.30
CA GLU A 51 0.09 -11.85 -5.67
C GLU A 51 1.46 -12.06 -6.31
N ALA A 52 2.39 -11.11 -6.18
CA ALA A 52 3.75 -11.25 -6.68
C ALA A 52 4.50 -12.44 -6.06
N LEU A 53 4.33 -12.67 -4.76
CA LEU A 53 4.91 -13.82 -4.07
C LEU A 53 4.33 -15.14 -4.59
N VAL A 54 3.00 -15.22 -4.74
CA VAL A 54 2.33 -16.42 -5.29
C VAL A 54 2.78 -16.70 -6.72
N GLN A 55 2.93 -15.65 -7.55
CA GLN A 55 3.49 -15.82 -8.90
C GLN A 55 4.94 -16.32 -8.85
N GLY A 56 5.76 -15.78 -7.94
CA GLY A 56 7.13 -16.24 -7.69
C GLY A 56 7.19 -17.71 -7.29
N GLU A 57 6.39 -18.14 -6.32
CA GLU A 57 6.31 -19.53 -5.86
C GLU A 57 5.89 -20.48 -6.99
N ARG A 58 4.89 -20.07 -7.79
CA ARG A 58 4.41 -20.85 -8.95
C ARG A 58 5.40 -20.90 -10.10
N SER A 59 6.31 -19.93 -10.21
CA SER A 59 7.35 -19.90 -11.25
C SER A 59 8.45 -20.95 -11.04
N GLY A 60 8.50 -21.56 -9.85
CA GLY A 60 9.46 -22.61 -9.50
C GLY A 60 10.85 -22.06 -9.15
N VAL A 61 11.74 -22.97 -8.74
CA VAL A 61 13.10 -22.59 -8.32
C VAL A 61 13.99 -22.34 -9.54
N SER A 62 14.50 -21.12 -9.66
CA SER A 62 15.49 -20.77 -10.68
C SER A 62 16.82 -21.49 -10.44
N LYS A 63 17.40 -22.03 -11.51
CA LYS A 63 18.75 -22.60 -11.51
C LYS A 63 19.83 -21.57 -11.88
N ARG A 64 19.44 -20.34 -12.22
CA ARG A 64 20.38 -19.28 -12.65
C ARG A 64 21.19 -18.78 -11.47
N THR A 65 22.47 -18.59 -11.68
CA THR A 65 23.35 -17.92 -10.72
C THR A 65 23.25 -16.40 -10.86
N ILE A 66 23.76 -15.66 -9.88
CA ILE A 66 23.80 -14.18 -9.94
C ILE A 66 24.54 -13.69 -11.21
N PRO A 67 25.73 -14.24 -11.58
CA PRO A 67 26.38 -13.88 -12.85
C PRO A 67 25.49 -14.09 -14.09
N ASP A 68 24.77 -15.21 -14.17
CA ASP A 68 23.88 -15.50 -15.31
C ASP A 68 22.76 -14.46 -15.43
N ILE A 69 22.20 -14.04 -14.30
CA ILE A 69 21.14 -13.03 -14.23
C ILE A 69 21.67 -11.67 -14.71
N LEU A 70 22.84 -11.25 -14.21
CA LEU A 70 23.44 -9.96 -14.56
C LEU A 70 23.82 -9.91 -16.05
N ALA A 71 24.38 -10.99 -16.58
CA ALA A 71 24.71 -11.07 -18.01
C ALA A 71 23.44 -10.96 -18.87
N ALA A 72 22.38 -11.70 -18.51
CA ALA A 72 21.10 -11.64 -19.23
C ALA A 72 20.45 -10.25 -19.19
N MET A 73 20.50 -9.55 -18.05
CA MET A 73 19.99 -8.18 -17.93
C MET A 73 20.74 -7.19 -18.82
N LYS A 74 22.08 -7.28 -18.86
CA LYS A 74 22.90 -6.40 -19.69
C LYS A 74 22.60 -6.58 -21.18
N THR A 75 22.52 -7.83 -21.63
CA THR A 75 22.17 -8.12 -23.04
C THR A 75 20.76 -7.61 -23.40
N ALA A 76 19.79 -7.73 -22.48
CA ALA A 76 18.44 -7.22 -22.72
C ALA A 76 18.37 -5.69 -22.81
N HIS A 77 19.15 -4.98 -21.98
CA HIS A 77 19.25 -3.52 -22.02
C HIS A 77 19.91 -3.04 -23.33
N ASP A 78 21.06 -3.62 -23.68
CA ASP A 78 21.80 -3.27 -24.90
C ASP A 78 20.97 -3.51 -26.19
N ALA A 79 20.05 -4.50 -26.16
CA ALA A 79 19.14 -4.80 -27.26
C ALA A 79 17.90 -3.89 -27.34
N THR A 80 17.58 -3.16 -26.27
CA THR A 80 16.46 -2.20 -26.25
C THR A 80 16.89 -0.81 -26.73
N ASP A 81 18.19 -0.50 -26.64
CA ASP A 81 18.79 0.78 -27.07
C ASP A 81 19.31 0.76 -28.53
N ALA A 82 19.11 -0.34 -29.27
CA ALA A 82 19.50 -0.53 -30.68
C ALA A 82 18.28 -0.52 -31.62
#